data_AF-A0A7C7ZLN5-F1
#
_entry.id   AF-A0A7C7ZLN5-F1
#
_cell.length_a   1.000
_cell.length_b   1.000
_cell.length_c   1.000
_cell.angle_alpha   90.00
_cell.angle_beta   90.00
_cell.angle_gamma   90.00
#
_symmetry.space_group_name_H-M   'P 1'
#
loop_
_entity.id
_entity.type
_entity.pdbx_description
1 polymer ?
#
loop_
_entity_poly.entity_id
_entity_poly.type
_entity_poly.pdbx_seq_one_letter_code
_entity_poly.pdbx_strand_id
1 'polypeptide(L)' 'MTNKLPKPIRPENDDCCGGGGCCPCVWDTYFNALDLWEEQEEKEKEKALADDGKAIADKAETD' A
#
# COMPACT_ATOMS: atom_id res chain seq x y z
N MET A 1 -9.84 6.07 -10.54
CA MET A 1 -8.52 6.35 -9.94
C MET A 1 -8.45 5.55 -8.65
N THR A 2 -7.78 4.39 -8.67
CA THR A 2 -7.69 3.52 -7.49
C THR A 2 -6.83 4.24 -6.45
N ASN A 3 -7.44 4.67 -5.36
CA ASN A 3 -6.82 5.48 -4.31
C ASN A 3 -5.98 4.56 -3.41
N LYS A 4 -4.91 3.98 -3.97
CA LYS A 4 -3.97 3.10 -3.27
C LYS A 4 -2.92 3.95 -2.56
N LEU A 5 -2.69 3.66 -1.29
CA LEU A 5 -1.54 4.12 -0.54
C LEU A 5 -0.26 3.68 -1.26
N PRO A 6 0.68 4.59 -1.52
CA PRO A 6 1.99 4.24 -2.06
C PRO A 6 2.85 3.59 -0.96
N LYS A 7 3.73 2.66 -1.36
CA LYS A 7 4.67 2.04 -0.44
C LYS A 7 5.57 3.10 0.19
N PRO A 8 5.66 3.18 1.54
CA PRO A 8 6.53 4.16 2.18
C PRO A 8 8.00 3.87 1.86
N ILE A 9 8.77 4.93 1.65
CA ILE A 9 10.21 4.84 1.40
C ILE A 9 10.91 4.79 2.76
N ARG A 10 11.83 3.83 2.91
CA ARG A 10 12.62 3.71 4.14
C ARG A 10 13.47 4.97 4.31
N PRO A 11 13.38 5.68 5.45
CA PRO A 11 14.22 6.84 5.70
C PRO A 11 15.69 6.41 5.77
N GLU A 12 16.60 7.28 5.33
CA GLU A 12 18.03 7.05 5.51
C GLU A 12 18.42 7.22 6.98
N ASN A 13 19.48 6.54 7.42
CA ASN A 13 19.92 6.60 8.82
C ASN A 13 20.31 8.04 9.25
N ASP A 14 20.71 8.88 8.29
CA ASP A 14 21.04 10.30 8.49
C ASP A 14 19.80 11.19 8.72
N ASP A 15 18.63 10.78 8.24
CA ASP A 15 17.35 11.50 8.41
C ASP A 15 16.78 11.30 9.83
N CYS A 16 17.21 10.22 10.50
CA CYS A 16 16.98 10.01 11.91
C CYS A 16 17.96 10.87 12.71
N CYS A 17 17.47 11.95 13.30
CA CYS A 17 18.25 12.86 14.14
C CYS A 17 18.86 12.14 15.36
N GLY A 18 19.99 11.45 15.15
CA GLY A 18 21.13 11.26 16.05
C GLY A 18 20.90 10.77 17.48
N GLY A 19 19.75 10.22 17.85
CA GLY A 19 19.50 9.68 19.19
C GLY A 19 18.65 10.58 20.10
N GLY A 20 17.36 10.73 19.77
CA GLY A 20 16.33 11.11 20.76
C GLY A 20 15.98 12.60 20.88
N GLY A 21 16.42 13.46 19.96
CA GLY A 21 16.23 14.91 20.07
C GLY A 21 15.02 15.51 19.32
N CYS A 22 14.51 14.84 18.28
CA CYS A 22 13.44 15.38 17.43
C CYS A 22 12.23 14.45 17.49
N CYS A 23 11.18 14.89 18.19
CA CYS A 23 9.87 14.24 18.18
C CYS A 23 9.01 14.92 17.12
N PRO A 24 8.42 14.21 16.15
CA PRO A 24 8.32 12.74 16.02
C PRO A 24 9.52 12.08 15.30
N CYS A 25 9.83 10.83 15.68
CA CYS A 25 10.85 10.04 14.99
C CYS A 25 10.38 9.69 13.57
N VAL A 26 11.24 9.86 12.57
CA VAL A 26 10.96 9.49 11.18
C VAL A 26 10.58 8.01 11.04
N TRP A 27 11.10 7.16 11.94
CA TRP A 27 10.76 5.75 12.00
C TRP A 27 9.32 5.50 12.46
N ASP A 28 8.81 6.24 13.44
CA ASP A 28 7.42 6.09 13.89
C ASP A 28 6.45 6.39 12.73
N THR A 29 6.72 7.45 11.98
CA THR A 29 5.91 7.79 10.81
C THR A 29 6.03 6.75 9.69
N TYR A 30 7.23 6.21 9.47
CA TYR A 30 7.46 5.17 8.47
C TYR A 30 6.73 3.87 8.82
N PHE A 31 6.83 3.39 10.06
CA PHE A 31 6.17 2.16 10.49
C PHE A 31 4.65 2.28 10.45
N ASN A 32 4.09 3.41 10.89
CA ASN A 32 2.64 3.66 10.78
C ASN A 32 2.16 3.65 9.33
N ALA A 33 2.91 4.26 8.41
CA ALA A 33 2.56 4.26 6.98
C ALA A 33 2.76 2.87 6.34
N LEU A 34 3.74 2.09 6.83
CA LEU A 34 4.03 0.76 6.33
C LEU A 34 2.92 -0.21 6.69
N ASP A 35 2.46 -0.19 7.93
CA ASP A 35 1.36 -1.02 8.43
C ASP A 35 0.08 -0.81 7.59
N LEU A 36 -0.30 0.45 7.37
CA LEU A 36 -1.45 0.81 6.51
C LEU A 36 -1.28 0.33 5.06
N TRP A 37 -0.06 0.39 4.52
CA TRP A 37 0.22 -0.09 3.17
C TRP A 37 0.14 -1.62 3.07
N GLU A 38 0.67 -2.34 4.06
CA GLU A 38 0.62 -3.80 4.11
C GLU A 38 -0.83 -4.31 4.20
N GLU A 39 -1.63 -3.74 5.11
CA GLU A 39 -3.06 -4.09 5.21
C GLU A 39 -3.81 -3.85 3.90
N GLN A 40 -3.52 -2.76 3.21
CA GLN A 40 -4.15 -2.45 1.93
C GLN A 40 -3.68 -3.41 0.85
N GLU A 41 -2.38 -3.70 0.76
CA GLU A 41 -1.83 -4.64 -0.22
C GLU A 41 -2.43 -6.03 -0.07
N GLU A 42 -2.62 -6.51 1.16
CA GLU A 42 -3.29 -7.80 1.40
C GLU A 42 -4.72 -7.77 0.89
N LYS A 43 -5.51 -6.76 1.29
CA LYS A 43 -6.90 -6.58 0.83
C LYS A 43 -6.99 -6.45 -0.69
N GLU A 44 -6.04 -5.75 -1.31
CA GLU A 44 -5.98 -5.56 -2.76
C GLU A 44 -5.54 -6.82 -3.50
N LYS A 45 -4.61 -7.61 -2.95
CA LYS A 45 -4.23 -8.92 -3.51
C LYS A 45 -5.42 -9.88 -3.48
N GLU A 46 -6.14 -9.94 -2.35
CA GLU A 46 -7.36 -10.74 -2.24
C GLU A 46 -8.44 -10.30 -3.23
N LYS A 47 -8.63 -8.98 -3.41
CA LYS A 47 -9.59 -8.43 -4.39
C LYS A 47 -9.15 -8.64 -5.84
N ALA A 48 -7.86 -8.49 -6.16
CA ALA A 48 -7.33 -8.70 -7.50
C ALA A 48 -7.46 -10.16 -7.93
N LEU A 49 -7.23 -11.11 -7.01
CA LEU A 49 -7.47 -12.53 -7.25
C LEU A 49 -8.95 -12.84 -7.52
N ALA A 50 -9.88 -12.01 -7.03
CA ALA A 50 -11.32 -12.18 -7.24
C ALA A 50 -11.88 -11.46 -8.48
N ASP A 51 -11.22 -10.40 -8.97
CA ASP A 51 -11.71 -9.57 -10.08
C ASP A 51 -11.32 -10.12 -11.48
N ASP A 52 -10.21 -10.83 -11.60
CA ASP A 52 -9.75 -11.47 -12.86
C ASP A 52 -10.74 -12.53 -13.40
N GLY A 53 -11.73 -12.95 -12.60
CA GLY A 53 -12.79 -13.89 -13.01
C GLY A 53 -14.01 -13.28 -13.71
N LYS A 54 -14.17 -11.95 -13.77
CA LYS A 54 -15.43 -11.31 -14.25
C LYS A 54 -15.38 -10.78 -15.69
N ALA A 55 -14.21 -10.68 -16.32
CA ALA A 55 -14.07 -10.03 -17.63
C ALA A 55 -14.42 -10.89 -18.86
N ILE A 56 -14.64 -12.20 -18.72
CA ILE A 56 -14.86 -13.09 -19.89
C ILE A 56 -16.33 -13.43 -20.19
N ALA A 57 -17.30 -12.88 -19.46
CA ALA A 57 -18.72 -13.23 -19.63
C ALA A 57 -19.51 -12.35 -20.64
N ASP A 58 -18.91 -11.33 -21.26
CA ASP A 58 -19.65 -10.34 -22.07
C ASP A 58 -19.54 -10.53 -23.59
N LYS A 59 -19.24 -11.73 -24.10
CA LYS A 59 -19.16 -11.98 -25.55
C LYS A 59 -19.78 -13.30 -25.98
N ALA A 60 -21.04 -13.50 -25.60
CA ALA A 60 -21.87 -14.58 -26.12
C ALA A 60 -23.32 -14.14 -26.38
N GLU A 61 -23.55 -12.91 -26.86
CA GLU A 61 -24.81 -12.58 -27.52
C GLU A 61 -24.65 -11.35 -28.41
N THR A 62 -24.42 -11.57 -29.71
CA THR A 62 -24.90 -10.66 -30.74
C THR A 62 -25.30 -11.49 -31.96
N ASP A 63 -26.57 -11.28 -32.30
CA ASP A 63 -27.37 -11.76 -33.43
C ASP A 63 -26.69 -11.55 -34.80
#